data_AF-A0A5J5B7F5-F1
#
_entry.id   AF-A0A5J5B7F5-F1
#
_cell.length_a   1.000
_cell.length_b   1.000
_cell.length_c   1.000
_cell.angle_alpha   90.00
_cell.angle_beta   90.00
_cell.angle_gamma   90.00
#
_symmetry.space_group_name_H-M   'P 1'
#
loop_
_entity.id
_entity.type
_entity.pdbx_description
1 polymer ?
#
loop_
_entity_poly.entity_id
_entity_poly.type
_entity_poly.pdbx_seq_one_letter_code
_entity_poly.pdbx_strand_id
1 'polypeptide(L)'
;MKESRDGIKSDKFSKSPSVNSGPLELDIDDFKGDFSFDALFGNLVNELLPSYQEEETDSLEGHSNFGGSDVLANGNFRIPSDAGKSAQGLSSPLFPEVDALLSLFKGSCTKLIDLRKQIDGRLYDLKKEVVVQDSKHRKTLNELEKGVDGLFDSFARLDSRISSVGQTAAKIGDHLQSADAQRENASQTIELIKYLMEFNSSPGDLMELSPLFSDDSRVAEAASIAQKLRKIHFLTKI
;
A
#
# COMPACT_ATOMS: atom_id res chain seq x y z
N MET A 1 14.21 31.50 10.00
CA MET A 1 14.99 30.24 9.91
C MET A 1 14.35 29.41 8.83
N LYS A 2 14.71 29.54 7.54
CA LYS A 2 15.97 29.16 6.85
C LYS A 2 16.33 27.68 7.09
N GLU A 3 15.95 26.81 6.14
CA GLU A 3 16.83 26.04 5.20
C GLU A 3 17.43 24.78 5.89
N SER A 4 17.54 23.59 5.28
CA SER A 4 17.99 23.30 3.92
C SER A 4 17.45 21.98 3.37
N ARG A 5 17.24 22.02 2.06
CA ARG A 5 17.11 20.93 1.09
C ARG A 5 18.51 20.39 0.83
N ASP A 6 18.71 19.08 0.85
CA ASP A 6 19.90 18.51 0.19
C ASP A 6 19.58 17.17 -0.48
N GLY A 7 19.83 17.15 -1.78
CA GLY A 7 19.69 15.99 -2.64
C GLY A 7 20.94 15.13 -2.55
N ILE A 8 20.75 13.83 -2.38
CA ILE A 8 21.85 12.87 -2.42
C ILE A 8 21.85 12.20 -3.80
N LYS A 9 22.96 12.44 -4.47
CA LYS A 9 23.36 11.98 -5.79
C LYS A 9 23.27 10.46 -5.88
N SER A 10 22.67 9.97 -6.97
CA SER A 10 22.76 8.58 -7.40
C SER A 10 24.18 8.33 -7.96
N ASP A 11 25.01 7.66 -7.18
CA ASP A 11 26.30 7.14 -7.65
C ASP A 11 26.04 6.04 -8.70
N LYS A 12 26.40 6.34 -9.94
CA LYS A 12 26.53 5.36 -11.02
C LYS A 12 27.75 4.48 -10.73
N PHE A 13 27.56 3.39 -10.01
CA PHE A 13 28.52 2.28 -10.03
C PHE A 13 28.34 1.49 -11.33
N SER A 14 29.14 1.84 -12.33
CA SER A 14 29.46 0.97 -13.45
C SER A 14 30.19 -0.27 -12.92
N LYS A 15 29.46 -1.38 -12.76
CA LYS A 15 30.05 -2.69 -12.46
C LYS A 15 29.99 -3.55 -13.73
N SER A 16 31.16 -3.92 -14.21
CA SER A 16 31.37 -4.87 -15.30
C SER A 16 30.68 -6.21 -15.03
N PRO A 17 30.23 -6.95 -16.07
CA PRO A 17 29.68 -8.28 -15.87
C PRO A 17 30.83 -9.22 -15.53
N SER A 18 30.93 -9.58 -14.26
CA SER A 18 31.83 -10.63 -13.78
C SER A 18 31.18 -11.96 -14.10
N VAL A 19 31.80 -12.70 -15.04
CA VAL A 19 31.46 -14.07 -15.41
C VAL A 19 31.58 -14.96 -14.16
N ASN A 20 30.44 -15.44 -13.64
CA ASN A 20 30.39 -16.49 -12.63
C ASN A 20 29.84 -17.75 -13.30
N SER A 21 30.72 -18.72 -13.51
CA SER A 21 30.39 -20.09 -13.92
C SER A 21 29.76 -20.86 -12.75
N GLY A 22 28.55 -20.47 -12.36
CA GLY A 22 27.68 -21.14 -11.40
C GLY A 22 26.28 -21.38 -12.00
N PRO A 23 25.40 -22.17 -11.36
CA PRO A 23 24.03 -22.35 -11.83
C PRO A 23 23.34 -20.98 -11.88
N LEU A 24 22.69 -20.67 -13.00
CA LEU A 24 21.99 -19.40 -13.25
C LEU A 24 20.91 -19.16 -12.18
N GLU A 25 21.29 -18.48 -11.11
CA GLU A 25 20.39 -18.02 -10.06
C GLU A 25 19.93 -16.62 -10.46
N LEU A 26 18.75 -16.55 -11.07
CA LEU A 26 18.13 -15.31 -11.53
C LEU A 26 17.27 -14.75 -10.39
N ASP A 27 17.56 -13.52 -9.95
CA ASP A 27 16.80 -12.83 -8.91
C ASP A 27 15.62 -12.09 -9.53
N ILE A 28 14.57 -11.84 -8.74
CA ILE A 28 13.36 -11.15 -9.20
C ILE A 28 13.63 -9.69 -9.60
N ASP A 29 14.72 -9.13 -9.10
CA ASP A 29 15.18 -7.79 -9.46
C ASP A 29 15.84 -7.74 -10.85
N ASP A 30 16.30 -8.87 -11.42
CA ASP A 30 16.80 -8.94 -12.81
C ASP A 30 15.69 -8.72 -13.85
N PHE A 31 14.43 -8.82 -13.43
CA PHE A 31 13.24 -8.60 -14.27
C PHE A 31 12.67 -7.18 -14.17
N LYS A 32 13.29 -6.26 -13.42
CA LYS A 32 12.79 -4.89 -13.20
C LYS A 32 13.24 -3.86 -14.25
N GLY A 33 13.63 -4.31 -15.45
CA GLY A 33 13.91 -3.48 -16.62
C GLY A 33 13.27 -4.04 -17.89
N ASP A 34 13.59 -3.47 -19.06
CA ASP A 34 13.15 -4.01 -20.36
C ASP A 34 13.83 -5.37 -20.62
N PHE A 35 13.24 -6.43 -20.07
CA PHE A 35 13.70 -7.80 -20.26
C PHE A 35 13.48 -8.21 -21.72
N SER A 36 14.55 -8.27 -22.50
CA SER A 36 14.54 -8.76 -23.88
C SER A 36 15.09 -10.18 -23.94
N PHE A 37 14.21 -11.13 -24.25
CA PHE A 37 14.57 -12.53 -24.47
C PHE A 37 15.62 -12.68 -25.60
N ASP A 38 15.53 -11.86 -26.65
CA ASP A 38 16.46 -11.89 -27.78
C ASP A 38 17.89 -11.47 -27.39
N ALA A 39 18.04 -10.53 -26.45
CA ALA A 39 19.36 -10.10 -25.99
C ALA A 39 20.04 -11.20 -25.14
N LEU A 40 19.26 -11.89 -24.32
CA LEU A 40 19.73 -12.98 -23.47
C LEU A 40 20.07 -14.22 -24.30
N PHE A 41 19.21 -14.57 -25.25
CA PHE A 41 19.45 -15.66 -26.19
C PHE A 41 20.64 -15.37 -27.11
N GLY A 42 20.76 -14.14 -27.62
CA GLY A 42 21.88 -13.73 -28.48
C GLY A 42 23.24 -13.84 -27.78
N ASN A 43 23.34 -13.43 -26.52
CA ASN A 43 24.57 -13.59 -25.75
C ASN A 43 24.89 -15.06 -25.47
N LEU A 44 23.89 -15.86 -25.09
CA LEU A 44 24.10 -17.28 -24.78
C LEU A 44 24.49 -18.10 -26.02
N VAL A 45 23.88 -17.80 -27.17
CA VAL A 45 24.15 -18.50 -28.43
C VAL A 45 25.50 -18.10 -29.03
N ASN A 46 25.88 -16.83 -28.93
CA ASN A 46 27.17 -16.34 -29.42
C ASN A 46 28.35 -16.81 -28.53
N GLU A 47 28.12 -17.08 -27.26
CA GLU A 47 29.15 -17.58 -26.33
C GLU A 47 29.40 -19.09 -26.48
N LEU A 48 28.42 -19.85 -27.00
CA LEU A 48 28.49 -21.32 -27.10
C LEU A 48 28.74 -21.88 -28.51
N LEU A 49 28.73 -21.06 -29.55
CA LEU A 49 29.00 -21.49 -30.93
C LEU A 49 30.33 -20.93 -31.45
N PRO A 50 31.28 -21.78 -31.90
CA PRO A 50 32.46 -21.30 -32.62
C PRO A 50 32.01 -20.59 -33.90
N SER A 51 32.51 -19.39 -34.15
CA SER A 51 32.32 -18.70 -35.43
C SER A 51 32.86 -19.59 -36.55
N TYR A 52 32.02 -19.96 -37.51
CA TYR A 52 32.49 -20.65 -38.71
C TYR A 52 33.54 -19.77 -39.40
N GLN A 53 34.69 -20.35 -39.72
CA GLN A 53 35.77 -19.67 -40.44
C GLN A 53 35.82 -20.30 -41.83
N GLU A 54 35.41 -19.53 -42.84
CA GLU A 54 35.45 -19.92 -44.24
C GLU A 54 36.92 -19.86 -44.70
N GLU A 55 37.57 -21.01 -44.89
CA GLU A 55 38.90 -21.09 -45.51
C GLU A 55 38.76 -20.90 -47.02
N GLU A 56 38.96 -19.67 -47.49
CA GLU A 56 39.32 -19.38 -48.89
C GLU A 56 40.67 -20.07 -49.20
N THR A 57 40.63 -21.10 -50.04
CA THR A 57 41.83 -21.65 -50.69
C THR A 57 41.75 -21.33 -52.18
N ASP A 58 42.41 -20.24 -52.58
CA ASP A 58 42.64 -19.92 -53.98
C ASP A 58 44.12 -20.10 -54.34
N SER A 59 44.32 -20.65 -55.56
CA SER A 59 45.54 -20.68 -56.40
C SER A 59 46.48 -21.89 -56.33
N LEU A 60 46.51 -22.72 -57.39
CA LEU A 60 47.51 -22.63 -58.48
C LEU A 60 47.21 -23.56 -59.68
N GLU A 61 47.40 -23.03 -60.89
CA GLU A 61 47.37 -23.64 -62.24
C GLU A 61 48.31 -24.84 -62.48
N GLY A 62 47.96 -25.69 -63.47
CA GLY A 62 48.91 -26.59 -64.13
C GLY A 62 48.31 -27.65 -65.06
N HIS A 63 48.38 -27.41 -66.37
CA HIS A 63 47.85 -28.24 -67.47
C HIS A 63 48.52 -29.62 -67.71
N SER A 64 47.68 -30.59 -68.09
CA SER A 64 47.82 -31.62 -69.17
C SER A 64 48.50 -33.00 -68.96
N ASN A 65 47.67 -34.02 -69.30
CA ASN A 65 47.91 -35.23 -70.11
C ASN A 65 48.31 -36.59 -69.49
N PHE A 66 47.35 -37.54 -69.44
CA PHE A 66 47.30 -38.83 -70.18
C PHE A 66 45.98 -39.56 -69.81
N GLY A 67 44.95 -39.64 -70.67
CA GLY A 67 44.63 -40.78 -71.57
C GLY A 67 44.30 -42.07 -70.78
N GLY A 68 43.15 -42.73 -70.81
CA GLY A 68 41.96 -42.83 -71.65
C GLY A 68 41.39 -44.26 -71.43
N SER A 69 40.09 -44.49 -71.69
CA SER A 69 39.31 -45.77 -71.65
C SER A 69 38.30 -45.86 -70.49
N ASP A 70 37.04 -45.48 -70.68
CA ASP A 70 35.91 -46.25 -71.25
C ASP A 70 35.33 -47.38 -70.37
N VAL A 71 34.03 -47.21 -70.07
CA VAL A 71 32.94 -48.21 -70.14
C VAL A 71 32.82 -49.31 -69.07
N LEU A 72 31.83 -49.08 -68.18
CA LEU A 72 30.75 -49.95 -67.66
C LEU A 72 31.01 -51.34 -67.00
N ALA A 73 30.24 -51.55 -65.92
CA ALA A 73 29.43 -52.75 -65.57
C ALA A 73 29.83 -53.59 -64.33
N ASN A 74 29.09 -53.33 -63.24
CA ASN A 74 28.35 -54.23 -62.33
C ASN A 74 28.78 -55.71 -62.19
N GLY A 75 28.97 -56.18 -60.94
CA GLY A 75 29.13 -57.60 -60.62
C GLY A 75 29.11 -57.92 -59.12
N ASN A 76 27.96 -58.34 -58.62
CA ASN A 76 27.68 -58.80 -57.26
C ASN A 76 28.23 -60.23 -57.00
N PHE A 77 29.01 -60.47 -55.94
CA PHE A 77 29.33 -61.82 -55.46
C PHE A 77 29.23 -61.95 -53.92
N ARG A 78 28.32 -62.83 -53.50
CA ARG A 78 28.23 -63.41 -52.15
C ARG A 78 29.25 -64.55 -51.99
N ILE A 79 29.80 -64.73 -50.80
CA ILE A 79 30.48 -65.97 -50.35
C ILE A 79 30.02 -66.30 -48.91
N PRO A 80 29.58 -67.53 -48.61
CA PRO A 80 29.24 -67.98 -47.25
C PRO A 80 30.20 -69.08 -46.70
N SER A 81 30.12 -69.31 -45.37
CA SER A 81 30.17 -70.61 -44.64
C SER A 81 31.16 -70.70 -43.46
N ASP A 82 30.58 -70.68 -42.26
CA ASP A 82 30.68 -71.63 -41.12
C ASP A 82 32.02 -72.29 -40.72
N ALA A 83 32.43 -72.04 -39.46
CA ALA A 83 33.26 -72.93 -38.63
C ALA A 83 32.98 -72.65 -37.13
N GLY A 84 32.53 -73.68 -36.40
CA GLY A 84 32.05 -73.55 -35.02
C GLY A 84 33.07 -73.83 -33.91
N LYS A 85 32.67 -73.33 -32.73
CA LYS A 85 32.95 -73.76 -31.34
C LYS A 85 34.15 -73.16 -30.56
N SER A 86 33.73 -72.45 -29.51
CA SER A 86 34.25 -72.44 -28.14
C SER A 86 35.52 -71.64 -27.85
N ALA A 87 35.36 -70.47 -27.23
CA ALA A 87 35.61 -70.32 -25.79
C ALA A 87 35.29 -68.90 -25.33
N GLN A 88 34.68 -68.84 -24.16
CA GLN A 88 34.33 -67.68 -23.37
C GLN A 88 35.54 -66.78 -23.10
N GLY A 89 35.42 -65.51 -23.48
CA GLY A 89 36.46 -64.50 -23.27
C GLY A 89 35.88 -63.10 -23.43
N LEU A 90 35.02 -62.73 -22.47
CA LEU A 90 34.58 -61.37 -22.13
C LEU A 90 34.29 -60.46 -23.34
N SER A 91 33.02 -60.45 -23.76
CA SER A 91 32.44 -59.43 -24.61
C SER A 91 32.66 -58.04 -24.00
N SER A 92 33.75 -57.36 -24.35
CA SER A 92 33.75 -55.91 -24.33
C SER A 92 32.62 -55.47 -25.26
N PRO A 93 31.62 -54.70 -24.78
CA PRO A 93 30.52 -54.28 -25.62
C PRO A 93 31.09 -53.55 -26.84
N LEU A 94 30.51 -53.80 -28.02
CA LEU A 94 30.98 -53.28 -29.31
C LEU A 94 31.09 -51.74 -29.30
N PHE A 95 30.36 -51.07 -28.40
CA PHE A 95 30.49 -49.64 -28.07
C PHE A 95 30.21 -49.38 -26.58
N PRO A 96 31.23 -49.40 -25.70
CA PRO A 96 31.06 -49.15 -24.27
C PRO A 96 30.53 -47.74 -23.94
N GLU A 97 30.77 -46.79 -24.85
CA GLU A 97 30.32 -45.40 -24.75
C GLU A 97 28.79 -45.27 -24.87
N VAL A 98 28.14 -46.14 -25.65
CA VAL A 98 26.68 -46.17 -25.81
C VAL A 98 26.00 -46.59 -24.50
N ASP A 99 26.57 -47.59 -23.81
CA ASP A 99 26.07 -48.04 -22.52
C ASP A 99 26.28 -46.98 -21.43
N ALA A 100 27.40 -46.25 -21.47
CA ALA A 100 27.66 -45.13 -20.58
C ALA A 100 26.66 -43.98 -20.80
N LEU A 101 26.39 -43.62 -22.06
CA LEU A 101 25.39 -42.60 -22.42
C LEU A 101 23.98 -43.01 -22.02
N LEU A 102 23.60 -44.28 -22.23
CA LEU A 102 22.29 -44.80 -21.83
C LEU A 102 22.13 -44.78 -20.31
N SER A 103 23.18 -45.11 -19.56
CA SER A 103 23.19 -45.02 -18.10
C SER A 103 23.03 -43.57 -17.64
N LEU A 104 23.75 -42.63 -18.26
CA LEU A 104 23.61 -41.19 -17.99
C LEU A 104 22.20 -40.70 -18.29
N PHE A 105 21.62 -41.08 -19.43
CA PHE A 105 20.25 -40.69 -19.81
C PHE A 105 19.22 -41.25 -18.82
N LYS A 106 19.34 -42.53 -18.45
CA LYS A 106 18.49 -43.14 -17.41
C LYS A 106 18.62 -42.42 -16.06
N GLY A 107 19.84 -42.05 -15.67
CA GLY A 107 20.12 -41.27 -14.46
C GLY A 107 19.47 -39.89 -14.52
N SER A 108 19.59 -39.19 -15.64
CA SER A 108 18.97 -37.88 -15.88
C SER A 108 17.44 -37.94 -15.91
N CYS A 109 16.85 -38.96 -16.54
CA CYS A 109 15.41 -39.20 -16.51
C CYS A 109 14.91 -39.44 -15.09
N THR A 110 15.64 -40.22 -14.28
CA THR A 110 15.30 -40.46 -12.87
C THR A 110 15.32 -39.15 -12.08
N LYS A 111 16.40 -38.36 -12.22
CA LYS A 111 16.52 -37.04 -11.58
C LYS A 111 15.39 -36.09 -11.98
N LEU A 112 14.99 -36.10 -13.26
CA LEU A 112 13.89 -35.27 -13.76
C LEU A 112 12.55 -35.68 -13.15
N ILE A 113 12.30 -36.98 -13.00
CA ILE A 113 11.09 -37.49 -12.34
C ILE A 113 11.07 -37.09 -10.87
N ASP A 114 12.20 -37.18 -10.18
CA ASP A 114 12.30 -36.80 -8.76
C ASP A 114 12.13 -35.30 -8.57
N LEU A 115 12.72 -34.48 -9.45
CA LEU A 115 12.52 -33.04 -9.46
C LEU A 115 11.06 -32.67 -9.69
N ARG A 116 10.40 -33.32 -10.66
CA ARG A 116 8.97 -33.14 -10.91
C ARG A 116 8.16 -33.45 -9.65
N LYS A 117 8.40 -34.59 -8.99
CA LYS A 117 7.70 -34.96 -7.74
C LYS A 117 7.93 -33.92 -6.64
N GLN A 118 9.15 -33.40 -6.52
CA GLN A 118 9.47 -32.36 -5.56
C GLN A 118 8.70 -31.06 -5.86
N ILE A 119 8.63 -30.65 -7.13
CA ILE A 119 7.86 -29.47 -7.56
C ILE A 119 6.36 -29.68 -7.30
N ASP A 120 5.82 -30.84 -7.69
CA ASP A 120 4.41 -31.19 -7.48
C ASP A 120 4.06 -31.17 -5.97
N GLY A 121 4.96 -31.66 -5.11
CA GLY A 121 4.81 -31.60 -3.65
C GLY A 121 4.81 -30.16 -3.13
N ARG A 122 5.79 -29.33 -3.54
CA ARG A 122 5.84 -27.91 -3.16
C ARG A 122 4.62 -27.15 -3.63
N LEU A 123 4.12 -27.43 -4.84
CA LEU A 123 2.93 -26.79 -5.40
C LEU A 123 1.69 -27.19 -4.59
N TYR A 124 1.56 -28.46 -4.22
CA TYR A 124 0.47 -28.94 -3.38
C TYR A 124 0.48 -28.27 -2.00
N ASP A 125 1.64 -28.19 -1.34
CA ASP A 125 1.78 -27.56 -0.04
C ASP A 125 1.49 -26.06 -0.11
N LEU A 126 2.02 -25.37 -1.12
CA LEU A 126 1.74 -23.94 -1.35
C LEU A 126 0.25 -23.70 -1.59
N LYS A 127 -0.40 -24.53 -2.42
CA LYS A 127 -1.85 -24.43 -2.66
C LYS A 127 -2.64 -24.59 -1.37
N LYS A 128 -2.27 -25.56 -0.53
CA LYS A 128 -2.91 -25.78 0.76
C LYS A 128 -2.72 -24.58 1.69
N GLU A 129 -1.51 -24.04 1.77
CA GLU A 129 -1.21 -22.88 2.62
C GLU A 129 -1.97 -21.63 2.16
N VAL A 130 -2.04 -21.38 0.84
CA VAL A 130 -2.82 -20.26 0.28
C VAL A 130 -4.29 -20.38 0.69
N VAL A 131 -4.91 -21.56 0.61
CA VAL A 131 -6.30 -21.75 1.03
C VAL A 131 -6.49 -21.48 2.53
N VAL A 132 -5.53 -21.90 3.37
CA VAL A 132 -5.58 -21.65 4.82
C VAL A 132 -5.44 -20.16 5.12
N GLN A 133 -4.47 -19.49 4.48
CA GLN A 133 -4.23 -18.05 4.67
C GLN A 133 -5.40 -17.21 4.15
N ASP A 134 -5.97 -17.57 3.01
CA ASP A 134 -7.14 -16.89 2.44
C ASP A 134 -8.37 -17.05 3.34
N SER A 135 -8.60 -18.27 3.87
CA SER A 135 -9.66 -18.52 4.86
C SER A 135 -9.46 -17.71 6.14
N LYS A 136 -8.22 -17.60 6.62
CA LYS A 136 -7.88 -16.80 7.81
C LYS A 136 -8.10 -15.31 7.54
N HIS A 137 -7.58 -14.78 6.44
CA HIS A 137 -7.75 -13.38 6.05
C HIS A 137 -9.22 -13.02 5.87
N ARG A 138 -9.99 -13.88 5.22
CA ARG A 138 -11.42 -13.66 5.02
C ARG A 138 -12.19 -13.63 6.34
N LYS A 139 -11.83 -14.47 7.31
CA LYS A 139 -12.42 -14.41 8.67
C LYS A 139 -12.07 -13.11 9.39
N THR A 140 -10.80 -12.70 9.36
CA THR A 140 -10.39 -11.44 10.01
C THR A 140 -11.04 -10.22 9.37
N LEU A 141 -11.22 -10.21 8.04
CA LEU A 141 -11.94 -9.15 7.34
C LEU A 141 -13.42 -9.10 7.75
N ASN A 142 -14.09 -10.25 7.84
CA ASN A 142 -15.49 -10.31 8.29
C ASN A 142 -15.66 -9.83 9.74
N GLU A 143 -14.71 -10.13 10.63
CA GLU A 143 -14.73 -9.64 12.02
C GLU A 143 -14.49 -8.14 12.07
N LEU A 144 -13.55 -7.64 11.25
CA LEU A 144 -13.28 -6.20 11.13
C LEU A 144 -14.48 -5.43 10.57
N GLU A 145 -15.12 -5.94 9.52
CA GLU A 145 -16.31 -5.35 8.91
C GLU A 145 -17.45 -5.23 9.95
N LYS A 146 -17.73 -6.31 10.69
CA LYS A 146 -18.70 -6.27 11.80
C LYS A 146 -18.32 -5.27 12.89
N GLY A 147 -17.03 -5.16 13.20
CA GLY A 147 -16.52 -4.18 14.16
C GLY A 147 -16.73 -2.74 13.69
N VAL A 148 -16.51 -2.49 12.40
CA VAL A 148 -16.74 -1.18 11.76
C VAL A 148 -18.22 -0.84 11.72
N ASP A 149 -19.10 -1.77 11.37
CA ASP A 149 -20.55 -1.57 11.41
C ASP A 149 -21.03 -1.22 12.83
N GLY A 150 -20.54 -1.95 13.84
CA GLY A 150 -20.83 -1.66 15.24
C GLY A 150 -20.28 -0.30 15.70
N LEU A 151 -19.18 0.18 15.11
CA LEU A 151 -18.64 1.51 15.35
C LEU A 151 -19.53 2.59 14.73
N PHE A 152 -20.04 2.38 13.51
CA PHE A 152 -21.01 3.28 12.88
C PHE A 152 -22.30 3.42 13.71
N ASP A 153 -22.84 2.31 14.20
CA ASP A 153 -24.01 2.32 15.09
C ASP A 153 -23.73 3.09 16.40
N SER A 154 -22.53 2.92 16.95
CA SER A 154 -22.09 3.64 18.14
C SER A 154 -21.97 5.15 17.89
N PHE A 155 -21.47 5.56 16.73
CA PHE A 155 -21.40 6.96 16.35
C PHE A 155 -22.78 7.56 16.11
N ALA A 156 -23.70 6.84 15.45
CA ALA A 156 -25.08 7.30 15.29
C ALA A 156 -25.79 7.51 16.64
N ARG A 157 -25.58 6.59 17.59
CA ARG A 157 -26.07 6.73 18.96
C ARG A 157 -25.44 7.90 19.70
N LEU A 158 -24.13 8.09 19.54
CA LEU A 158 -23.42 9.21 20.16
C LEU A 158 -23.94 10.55 19.62
N ASP A 159 -24.10 10.67 18.30
CA ASP A 159 -24.61 11.87 17.65
C ASP A 159 -26.03 12.21 18.12
N SER A 160 -26.91 11.21 18.21
CA SER A 160 -28.25 11.37 18.79
C SER A 160 -28.20 11.89 20.23
N ARG A 161 -27.26 11.38 21.05
CA ARG A 161 -27.09 11.81 22.44
C ARG A 161 -26.49 13.21 22.56
N ILE A 162 -25.51 13.54 21.71
CA ILE A 162 -24.93 14.89 21.61
C ILE A 162 -26.01 15.89 21.23
N SER A 163 -26.84 15.56 20.23
CA SER A 163 -27.96 16.40 19.80
C SER A 163 -28.98 16.62 20.93
N SER A 164 -29.39 15.56 21.63
CA SER A 164 -30.32 15.66 22.77
C SER A 164 -29.77 16.50 23.93
N VAL A 165 -28.51 16.29 24.29
CA VAL A 165 -27.84 17.09 25.34
C VAL A 165 -27.66 18.54 24.87
N GLY A 166 -27.30 18.77 23.62
CA GLY A 166 -27.17 20.10 23.03
C GLY A 166 -28.49 20.88 23.06
N GLN A 167 -29.61 20.25 22.69
CA GLN A 167 -30.95 20.84 22.81
C GLN A 167 -31.31 21.16 24.25
N THR A 168 -30.99 20.25 25.18
CA THR A 168 -31.24 20.46 26.62
C THR A 168 -30.40 21.61 27.15
N ALA A 169 -29.13 21.71 26.77
CA ALA A 169 -28.23 22.77 27.15
C ALA A 169 -28.69 24.13 26.61
N ALA A 170 -29.14 24.20 25.35
CA ALA A 170 -29.72 25.40 24.77
C ALA A 170 -30.96 25.86 25.56
N LYS A 171 -31.88 24.94 25.85
CA LYS A 171 -33.08 25.23 26.65
C LYS A 171 -32.74 25.73 28.05
N ILE A 172 -31.76 25.11 28.73
CA ILE A 172 -31.29 25.57 30.04
C ILE A 172 -30.67 26.98 29.93
N GLY A 173 -29.92 27.24 28.86
CA GLY A 173 -29.39 28.56 28.54
C GLY A 173 -30.49 29.62 28.44
N ASP A 174 -31.55 29.35 27.66
CA ASP A 174 -32.69 30.25 27.51
C ASP A 174 -33.40 30.51 28.86
N HIS A 175 -33.59 29.45 29.65
CA HIS A 175 -34.17 29.58 31.00
C HIS A 175 -33.30 30.44 31.92
N LEU A 176 -31.98 30.26 31.88
CA LEU A 176 -31.05 31.02 32.70
C LEU A 176 -31.02 32.50 32.27
N GLN A 177 -31.02 32.77 30.97
CA GLN A 177 -31.09 34.14 30.46
C GLN A 177 -32.38 34.85 30.86
N SER A 178 -33.53 34.16 30.78
CA SER A 178 -34.82 34.69 31.23
C SER A 178 -34.84 34.97 32.73
N ALA A 179 -34.32 34.03 33.53
CA ALA A 179 -34.19 34.20 34.98
C ALA A 179 -33.26 35.36 35.36
N ASP A 180 -32.15 35.54 34.65
CA ASP A 180 -31.21 36.64 34.87
C ASP A 180 -31.83 37.99 34.51
N ALA A 181 -32.55 38.07 33.39
CA ALA A 181 -33.31 39.27 33.01
C ALA A 181 -34.40 39.60 34.04
N GLN A 182 -35.11 38.59 34.56
CA GLN A 182 -36.08 38.79 35.62
C GLN A 182 -35.42 39.26 36.92
N ARG A 183 -34.27 38.68 37.29
CA ARG A 183 -33.49 39.10 38.47
C ARG A 183 -33.05 40.56 38.35
N GLU A 184 -32.54 40.95 37.19
CA GLU A 184 -32.10 42.31 36.91
C GLU A 184 -33.28 43.30 36.99
N ASN A 185 -34.41 42.98 36.35
CA ASN A 185 -35.62 43.79 36.44
C ASN A 185 -36.15 43.92 37.88
N ALA A 186 -36.14 42.84 38.65
CA ALA A 186 -36.54 42.85 40.05
C ALA A 186 -35.58 43.72 40.89
N SER A 187 -34.27 43.61 40.65
CA SER A 187 -33.25 44.43 41.31
C SER A 187 -33.48 45.92 41.06
N GLN A 188 -33.65 46.31 39.79
CA GLN A 188 -33.95 47.70 39.42
C GLN A 188 -35.27 48.17 40.02
N THR A 189 -36.29 47.32 40.07
CA THR A 189 -37.59 47.66 40.67
C THR A 189 -37.48 47.86 42.18
N ILE A 190 -36.72 47.01 42.87
CA ILE A 190 -36.45 47.16 44.31
C ILE A 190 -35.73 48.47 44.59
N GLU A 191 -34.70 48.80 43.80
CA GLU A 191 -33.98 50.06 43.92
C GLU A 191 -34.92 51.26 43.74
N LEU A 192 -35.80 51.18 42.74
CA LEU A 192 -36.79 52.20 42.46
C LEU A 192 -37.80 52.39 43.61
N ILE A 193 -38.26 51.28 44.21
CA ILE A 193 -39.14 51.31 45.38
C ILE A 193 -38.43 51.95 46.57
N LYS A 194 -37.14 51.67 46.78
CA LYS A 194 -36.36 52.30 47.86
C LYS A 194 -36.35 53.82 47.71
N TYR A 195 -36.01 54.33 46.52
CA TYR A 195 -36.04 55.78 46.29
C TYR A 195 -37.46 56.35 46.46
N LEU A 196 -38.50 55.64 45.99
CA LEU A 196 -39.87 56.08 46.19
C LEU A 196 -40.27 56.12 47.67
N MET A 197 -39.84 55.13 48.48
CA MET A 197 -40.07 55.13 49.93
C MET A 197 -39.34 56.29 50.60
N GLU A 198 -38.10 56.57 50.19
CA GLU A 198 -37.30 57.69 50.70
C GLU A 198 -37.98 59.04 50.42
N PHE A 199 -38.45 59.26 49.18
CA PHE A 199 -39.23 60.44 48.81
C PHE A 199 -40.54 60.59 49.61
N ASN A 200 -41.18 59.49 50.00
CA ASN A 200 -42.42 59.53 50.80
C ASN A 200 -42.18 59.70 52.31
N SER A 201 -40.97 59.38 52.81
CA SER A 201 -40.69 59.38 54.26
C SER A 201 -40.44 60.79 54.82
N SER A 202 -39.85 61.69 54.03
CA SER A 202 -39.61 63.10 54.40
C SER A 202 -40.13 64.06 53.31
N PRO A 203 -41.45 64.34 53.29
CA PRO A 203 -42.02 65.27 52.32
C PRO A 203 -41.50 66.70 52.57
N GLY A 204 -40.54 67.13 51.74
CA GLY A 204 -40.06 68.51 51.69
C GLY A 204 -38.61 68.73 52.15
N ASP A 205 -37.94 67.72 52.70
CA ASP A 205 -36.52 67.84 53.08
C ASP A 205 -35.62 67.02 52.15
N LEU A 206 -35.09 67.70 51.13
CA LEU A 206 -34.16 67.11 50.16
C LEU A 206 -32.80 66.74 50.78
N MET A 207 -32.46 67.25 51.96
CA MET A 207 -31.18 66.97 52.63
C MET A 207 -31.14 65.59 53.30
N GLU A 208 -32.30 64.97 53.55
CA GLU A 208 -32.40 63.59 54.07
C GLU A 208 -32.44 62.52 52.96
N LEU A 209 -32.61 62.93 51.70
CA LEU A 209 -32.61 62.01 50.57
C LEU A 209 -31.20 61.51 50.26
N SER A 210 -31.13 60.34 49.61
CA SER A 210 -29.90 59.74 49.13
C SER A 210 -29.04 60.77 48.39
N PRO A 211 -27.70 60.79 48.61
CA PRO A 211 -26.78 61.74 47.97
C PRO A 211 -26.88 61.77 46.45
N LEU A 212 -27.44 60.73 45.84
CA LEU A 212 -27.82 60.70 44.43
C LEU A 212 -28.64 61.93 43.98
N PHE A 213 -29.52 62.47 44.83
CA PHE A 213 -30.37 63.62 44.51
C PHE A 213 -29.81 64.97 44.98
N SER A 214 -28.69 64.96 45.72
CA SER A 214 -28.06 66.15 46.30
C SER A 214 -26.68 66.45 45.69
N ASP A 215 -26.09 65.51 44.97
CA ASP A 215 -24.79 65.63 44.29
C ASP A 215 -24.97 66.05 42.82
N ASP A 216 -24.52 67.26 42.48
CA ASP A 216 -24.58 67.83 41.12
C ASP A 216 -23.84 66.97 40.08
N SER A 217 -22.87 66.14 40.48
CA SER A 217 -22.16 65.24 39.57
C SER A 217 -23.01 64.04 39.11
N ARG A 218 -24.10 63.74 39.83
CA ARG A 218 -24.98 62.57 39.60
C ARG A 218 -26.35 62.95 39.04
N VAL A 219 -26.55 64.21 38.64
CA VAL A 219 -27.82 64.72 38.10
C VAL A 219 -28.35 63.87 36.94
N ALA A 220 -27.48 63.35 36.08
CA ALA A 220 -27.89 62.47 34.98
C ALA A 220 -28.50 61.14 35.46
N GLU A 221 -27.94 60.58 36.53
CA GLU A 221 -28.40 59.34 37.15
C GLU A 221 -29.73 59.57 37.91
N ALA A 222 -29.83 60.66 38.66
CA ALA A 222 -31.06 61.09 39.31
C ALA A 222 -32.20 61.34 38.31
N ALA A 223 -31.92 62.03 37.20
CA ALA A 223 -32.89 62.27 36.13
C ALA A 223 -33.36 60.97 35.48
N SER A 224 -32.47 60.00 35.28
CA SER A 224 -32.80 58.67 34.75
C SER A 224 -33.77 57.92 35.67
N ILE A 225 -33.51 57.92 36.98
CA ILE A 225 -34.38 57.28 37.99
C ILE A 225 -35.74 57.98 38.07
N ALA A 226 -35.77 59.32 38.08
CA ALA A 226 -37.01 60.08 38.06
C ALA A 226 -37.84 59.82 36.78
N GLN A 227 -37.18 59.67 35.62
CA GLN A 227 -37.85 59.33 34.37
C GLN A 227 -38.41 57.90 34.41
N LYS A 228 -37.67 56.93 34.98
CA LYS A 228 -38.14 55.55 35.18
C LYS A 228 -39.38 55.51 36.10
N LEU A 229 -39.35 56.21 37.24
CA LEU A 229 -40.51 56.36 38.14
C LEU A 229 -41.73 56.93 37.42
N ARG A 230 -41.54 58.03 36.66
CA ARG A 230 -42.61 58.68 35.91
C ARG A 230 -43.23 57.76 34.87
N LYS A 231 -42.43 56.94 34.18
CA LYS A 231 -42.91 55.97 33.19
C LYS A 231 -43.81 54.91 33.84
N ILE A 232 -43.45 54.41 35.03
CA ILE A 232 -44.28 53.44 35.77
C ILE A 232 -45.59 54.09 36.21
N HIS A 233 -45.55 55.32 36.74
CA HIS A 233 -46.77 56.04 37.14
C HIS A 233 -47.75 56.27 35.97
N PHE A 234 -47.24 56.50 34.76
CA PHE A 234 -48.08 56.67 33.57
C PHE A 234 -48.72 55.37 33.08
N LEU A 235 -48.07 54.22 33.31
CA LEU A 235 -48.59 52.90 32.94
C LEU A 235 -49.71 52.42 33.87
N THR A 236 -49.80 52.90 35.10
CA THR A 236 -50.87 52.53 36.06
C THR A 236 -52.17 53.33 35.86
N LYS A 237 -52.20 54.31 34.95
CA LYS A 237 -53.38 55.15 34.65
C LYS A 237 -54.11 54.78 33.35
N ILE A 238 -53.76 53.66 32.73
CA ILE A 238 -54.47 53.02 31.61
C ILE A 238 -55.03 51.70 32.11
#